data_AF-J9EGF5-F1
#
_entry.id   AF-J9EGF5-F1
#
_cell.length_a   1.000
_cell.length_b   1.000
_cell.length_c   1.000
_cell.angle_alpha   90.00
_cell.angle_beta   90.00
_cell.angle_gamma   90.00
#
_symmetry.space_group_name_H-M   'P 1'
#
loop_
_entity.id
_entity.type
_entity.pdbx_description
1 polymer ?
#
loop_
_entity_poly.entity_id
_entity_poly.type
_entity_poly.pdbx_seq_one_letter_code
_entity_poly.pdbx_strand_id
1 'polypeptide(L)'
;MPLENAFLTITKDATSKYYHVMSQGTADLLLNACTHVWCENSLESYTPNLHKRVLDFYQRNTMTGFCLVLGYRTVGCTISNTLSGRYIDISLLKKCEVIEKTSIPRSVSLDMEFLEAFYRQSPLHTAYECFEEVMHGQTLCGLLVLQHQARSDVVQLVEQLDHVCIRFIYFSKENELRSRVFAEKLGLEAGWNCHISLATEDEHSEVLDIDKYSYRRPAELALHRSSTWSGHFPLQQRRSSIFSVGSIF
;
A
#
# COMPACT_ATOMS: atom_id res chain seq x y z
N MET A 1 -12.89 -6.87 9.40
CA MET A 1 -11.81 -6.90 8.37
C MET A 1 -11.17 -5.52 8.33
N PRO A 2 -9.87 -5.38 7.98
CA PRO A 2 -9.31 -4.05 7.72
C PRO A 2 -10.13 -3.37 6.61
N LEU A 3 -10.33 -2.06 6.74
CA LEU A 3 -10.98 -1.26 5.71
C LEU A 3 -10.25 -1.44 4.38
N GLU A 4 -10.98 -1.72 3.31
CA GLU A 4 -10.40 -1.83 1.98
C GLU A 4 -9.73 -0.52 1.60
N ASN A 5 -8.50 -0.60 1.09
CA ASN A 5 -7.77 0.56 0.64
C ASN A 5 -6.81 0.22 -0.49
N ALA A 6 -6.55 1.22 -1.34
CA ALA A 6 -5.46 1.19 -2.29
C ALA A 6 -4.87 2.59 -2.40
N PHE A 7 -3.56 2.64 -2.54
CA PHE A 7 -2.77 3.83 -2.80
C PHE A 7 -2.06 3.67 -4.12
N LEU A 8 -2.27 4.62 -5.03
CA LEU A 8 -1.73 4.57 -6.38
C LEU A 8 -0.91 5.82 -6.64
N THR A 9 0.34 5.60 -7.04
CA THR A 9 1.26 6.67 -7.41
C THR A 9 1.47 6.65 -8.90
N ILE A 10 1.15 7.78 -9.55
CA ILE A 10 1.34 7.97 -10.98
C ILE A 10 2.59 8.83 -11.18
N THR A 11 3.55 8.30 -11.92
CA THR A 11 4.84 8.95 -12.20
C THR A 11 5.01 9.09 -13.70
N LYS A 12 5.55 10.23 -14.15
CA LYS A 12 5.90 10.42 -15.55
C LYS A 12 7.36 10.02 -15.75
N ASP A 13 7.63 9.06 -16.62
CA ASP A 13 8.99 8.70 -16.98
C ASP A 13 9.65 9.83 -17.79
N ALA A 14 10.87 10.18 -17.41
CA ALA A 14 11.65 11.22 -18.07
C ALA A 14 12.07 10.82 -19.49
N THR A 15 12.26 9.53 -19.72
CA THR A 15 12.83 8.99 -20.97
C THR A 15 11.75 8.76 -22.01
N SER A 16 10.70 8.05 -21.63
CA SER A 16 9.61 7.67 -22.53
C SER A 16 8.46 8.69 -22.58
N LYS A 17 8.42 9.66 -21.65
CA LYS A 17 7.32 10.64 -21.47
C LYS A 17 5.97 10.02 -21.10
N TYR A 18 5.88 8.70 -20.88
CA TYR A 18 4.65 8.03 -20.47
C TYR A 18 4.49 7.96 -18.96
N TYR A 19 3.28 7.60 -18.54
CA TYR A 19 2.93 7.48 -17.13
C TYR A 19 3.02 6.03 -16.66
N HIS A 20 3.66 5.84 -15.53
CA HIS A 20 3.78 4.58 -14.81
C HIS A 20 3.01 4.67 -13.52
N VAL A 21 2.26 3.62 -13.21
CA VAL A 21 1.46 3.50 -12.01
C VAL A 21 2.06 2.41 -11.15
N MET A 22 2.38 2.78 -9.92
CA MET A 22 2.65 1.83 -8.84
C MET A 22 1.43 1.81 -7.91
N SER A 23 0.90 0.63 -7.63
CA SER A 23 -0.27 0.45 -6.79
C SER A 23 0.06 -0.44 -5.59
N GLN A 24 -0.41 -0.05 -4.41
CA GLN A 24 -0.28 -0.82 -3.17
C GLN A 24 -1.57 -0.79 -2.37
N GLY A 25 -1.93 -1.87 -1.67
CA GLY A 25 -3.23 -1.91 -0.98
C GLY A 25 -3.66 -3.29 -0.50
N THR A 26 -4.94 -3.36 -0.08
CA THR A 26 -5.57 -4.60 0.34
C THR A 26 -5.83 -5.54 -0.83
N ALA A 27 -5.85 -6.85 -0.53
CA ALA A 27 -6.07 -7.88 -1.53
C ALA A 27 -7.42 -7.76 -2.23
N ASP A 28 -8.50 -7.49 -1.48
CA ASP A 28 -9.85 -7.46 -2.05
C ASP A 28 -10.00 -6.41 -3.15
N LEU A 29 -9.34 -5.26 -3.00
CA LEU A 29 -9.39 -4.21 -4.01
C LEU A 29 -8.39 -4.44 -5.15
N LEU A 30 -7.11 -4.68 -4.84
CA LEU A 30 -6.07 -4.75 -5.87
C LEU A 30 -6.05 -6.06 -6.65
N LEU A 31 -6.37 -7.21 -6.04
CA LEU A 31 -6.38 -8.47 -6.78
C LEU A 31 -7.52 -8.51 -7.81
N ASN A 32 -8.62 -7.78 -7.56
CA ASN A 32 -9.72 -7.62 -8.51
C ASN A 32 -9.35 -6.70 -9.69
N ALA A 33 -8.45 -5.74 -9.46
CA ALA A 33 -7.88 -4.87 -10.49
C ALA A 33 -6.85 -5.57 -11.40
N CYS A 34 -6.29 -6.70 -10.95
CA CYS A 34 -5.20 -7.40 -11.63
C CYS A 34 -5.70 -8.23 -12.83
N THR A 35 -5.07 -8.03 -13.99
CA THR A 35 -5.31 -8.85 -15.19
C THR A 35 -4.15 -9.75 -15.53
N HIS A 36 -2.94 -9.37 -15.10
CA HIS A 36 -1.71 -10.10 -15.35
C HIS A 36 -0.89 -10.25 -14.07
N VAL A 37 0.07 -11.17 -14.09
CA VAL A 37 1.07 -11.36 -13.03
C VAL A 37 2.46 -11.34 -13.67
N TRP A 38 3.40 -10.72 -12.97
CA TRP A 38 4.80 -10.74 -13.35
C TRP A 38 5.48 -11.99 -12.80
N CYS A 39 5.84 -12.92 -13.69
CA CYS A 39 6.50 -14.19 -13.36
C CYS A 39 7.91 -14.20 -13.92
N GLU A 40 8.92 -14.11 -13.05
CA GLU A 40 10.36 -14.10 -13.40
C GLU A 40 10.70 -13.03 -14.46
N ASN A 41 10.64 -13.42 -15.73
CA ASN A 41 10.94 -12.61 -16.90
C ASN A 41 9.78 -12.53 -17.91
N SER A 42 8.57 -12.92 -17.50
CA SER A 42 7.41 -13.02 -18.38
C SER A 42 6.15 -12.47 -17.73
N LEU A 43 5.27 -11.94 -18.58
CA LEU A 43 3.94 -11.47 -18.18
C LEU A 43 2.93 -12.58 -18.48
N GLU A 44 2.32 -13.13 -17.43
CA GLU A 44 1.31 -14.18 -17.55
C GLU A 44 -0.08 -13.65 -17.21
N SER A 45 -1.12 -14.33 -17.70
CA SER A 45 -2.50 -13.99 -17.36
C SER A 45 -2.78 -14.31 -15.89
N TYR A 46 -3.43 -13.38 -15.19
CA TYR A 46 -3.88 -13.60 -13.83
C TYR A 46 -5.10 -14.54 -13.82
N THR A 47 -4.86 -15.81 -13.48
CA THR A 47 -5.90 -16.85 -13.52
C THR A 47 -6.72 -16.91 -12.21
N PRO A 48 -7.98 -17.39 -12.23
CA PRO A 48 -8.78 -17.52 -11.02
C PRO A 48 -8.18 -18.50 -10.00
N ASN A 49 -7.47 -19.54 -10.46
CA ASN A 49 -6.74 -20.45 -9.58
C ASN A 49 -5.59 -19.74 -8.85
N LEU A 50 -4.81 -18.93 -9.57
CA LEU A 50 -3.78 -18.10 -8.96
C LEU A 50 -4.38 -17.08 -7.98
N HIS A 51 -5.50 -16.45 -8.34
CA HIS A 51 -6.21 -15.52 -7.47
C HIS A 51 -6.54 -16.15 -6.11
N LYS A 52 -7.13 -17.36 -6.12
CA LYS A 52 -7.44 -18.07 -4.87
C LYS A 52 -6.19 -18.32 -4.02
N ARG A 53 -5.10 -18.79 -4.64
CA ARG A 53 -3.83 -19.06 -3.94
C ARG A 53 -3.23 -17.80 -3.32
N VAL A 54 -3.26 -16.70 -4.04
CA VAL A 54 -2.73 -15.40 -3.59
C VAL A 54 -3.60 -14.84 -2.46
N LEU A 55 -4.92 -14.93 -2.58
CA LEU A 55 -5.86 -14.51 -1.53
C LEU A 55 -5.68 -15.35 -0.26
N ASP A 56 -5.55 -16.68 -0.38
CA ASP A 56 -5.30 -17.58 0.74
C ASP A 56 -3.96 -17.25 1.44
N PHE A 57 -2.93 -16.84 0.68
CA PHE A 57 -1.66 -16.38 1.24
C PHE A 57 -1.83 -15.06 1.98
N TYR A 58 -2.54 -14.10 1.38
CA TYR A 58 -2.78 -12.79 1.99
C TYR A 58 -3.55 -12.92 3.31
N GLN A 59 -4.63 -13.70 3.32
CA GLN A 59 -5.47 -13.91 4.50
C GLN A 59 -4.69 -14.54 5.65
N ARG A 60 -3.84 -15.55 5.36
CA ARG A 60 -3.00 -16.19 6.37
C ARG A 60 -2.00 -15.23 7.01
N ASN A 61 -1.38 -14.36 6.21
CA ASN A 61 -0.33 -13.45 6.70
C ASN A 61 -0.88 -12.19 7.36
N THR A 62 -2.10 -11.75 7.01
CA THR A 62 -2.71 -10.55 7.60
C THR A 62 -3.11 -10.75 9.08
N MET A 63 -3.33 -12.01 9.49
CA MET A 63 -3.65 -12.35 10.88
C MET A 63 -2.49 -12.09 11.84
N THR A 64 -1.24 -12.26 11.39
CA THR A 64 -0.04 -12.19 12.22
C THR A 64 0.90 -11.04 11.85
N GLY A 65 0.63 -10.35 10.75
CA GLY A 65 1.38 -9.18 10.30
C GLY A 65 0.57 -8.28 9.39
N PHE A 66 1.25 -7.31 8.75
CA PHE A 66 0.68 -6.48 7.71
C PHE A 66 1.01 -7.09 6.35
N CYS A 67 0.02 -7.25 5.50
CA CYS A 67 0.22 -7.76 4.15
C CYS A 67 -0.23 -6.69 3.16
N LEU A 68 0.59 -6.42 2.15
CA LEU A 68 0.31 -5.46 1.08
C LEU A 68 0.41 -6.17 -0.26
N VAL A 69 -0.57 -5.93 -1.13
CA VAL A 69 -0.49 -6.33 -2.54
C VAL A 69 0.18 -5.21 -3.31
N LEU A 70 1.14 -5.56 -4.17
CA LEU A 70 1.85 -4.63 -5.05
C LEU A 70 1.46 -4.89 -6.50
N GLY A 71 1.03 -3.84 -7.18
CA GLY A 71 0.71 -3.85 -8.59
C GLY A 71 1.48 -2.78 -9.36
N TYR A 72 1.65 -3.02 -10.65
CA TYR A 72 2.29 -2.10 -11.58
C TYR A 72 1.53 -2.04 -12.89
N ARG A 73 1.48 -0.87 -13.50
CA ARG A 73 0.91 -0.68 -14.83
C ARG A 73 1.53 0.49 -15.56
N THR A 74 1.69 0.36 -16.87
CA THR A 74 1.94 1.50 -17.77
C THR A 74 0.62 2.06 -18.30
N VAL A 75 0.45 3.37 -18.28
CA VAL A 75 -0.78 4.03 -18.73
C VAL A 75 -0.62 4.52 -20.16
N GLY A 76 -1.57 4.08 -20.99
CA GLY A 76 -1.61 4.31 -22.43
C GLY A 76 -2.03 5.72 -22.86
N CYS A 77 -2.13 6.69 -21.94
CA CYS A 77 -2.70 8.00 -22.21
C CYS A 77 -1.98 9.11 -21.45
N THR A 78 -2.18 10.36 -21.91
CA THR A 78 -1.67 11.54 -21.20
C THR A 78 -2.61 11.97 -20.07
N ILE A 79 -2.07 12.47 -18.98
CA ILE A 79 -2.86 13.01 -17.87
C ILE A 79 -2.76 14.53 -17.91
N SER A 80 -3.90 15.21 -17.78
CA SER A 80 -3.94 16.67 -17.76
C SER A 80 -3.06 17.25 -16.65
N ASN A 81 -2.31 18.31 -16.98
CA ASN A 81 -1.46 19.03 -16.02
C ASN A 81 -2.27 19.59 -14.83
N THR A 82 -3.59 19.75 -14.95
CA THR A 82 -4.47 20.16 -13.86
C THR A 82 -4.50 19.18 -12.69
N LEU A 83 -4.29 17.88 -12.95
CA LEU A 83 -4.25 16.82 -11.95
C LEU A 83 -2.84 16.59 -11.38
N SER A 84 -1.82 17.12 -12.06
CA SER A 84 -0.42 16.99 -11.62
C SER A 84 -0.18 17.69 -10.28
N GLY A 85 0.58 17.05 -9.39
CA GLY A 85 0.93 17.59 -8.08
C GLY A 85 -0.24 17.66 -7.08
N ARG A 86 -1.33 16.94 -7.34
CA ARG A 86 -2.49 16.85 -6.45
C ARG A 86 -2.66 15.43 -5.90
N TYR A 87 -3.11 15.35 -4.66
CA TYR A 87 -3.62 14.10 -4.09
C TYR A 87 -5.12 14.04 -4.32
N ILE A 88 -5.60 12.85 -4.71
CA ILE A 88 -7.01 12.60 -5.00
C ILE A 88 -7.44 11.50 -4.03
N ASP A 89 -8.36 11.83 -3.13
CA ASP A 89 -9.03 10.85 -2.28
C ASP A 89 -10.36 10.44 -2.92
N ILE A 90 -10.58 9.14 -3.04
CA ILE A 90 -11.80 8.57 -3.63
C ILE A 90 -12.39 7.62 -2.61
N SER A 91 -13.51 8.03 -2.02
CA SER A 91 -14.25 7.16 -1.13
C SER A 91 -14.82 5.97 -1.90
N LEU A 92 -14.46 4.75 -1.50
CA LEU A 92 -14.83 3.47 -2.12
C LEU A 92 -16.35 3.13 -2.05
N LEU A 93 -17.20 4.07 -1.65
CA LEU A 93 -18.66 3.91 -1.50
C LEU A 93 -19.39 3.65 -2.84
N LYS A 94 -18.71 3.73 -3.98
CA LYS A 94 -19.24 3.29 -5.28
C LYS A 94 -18.45 2.09 -5.76
N LYS A 95 -19.08 0.91 -5.73
CA LYS A 95 -18.60 -0.27 -6.46
C LYS A 95 -18.37 0.13 -7.93
N CYS A 96 -17.13 0.02 -8.40
CA CYS A 96 -16.85 0.04 -9.83
C CYS A 96 -17.36 -1.27 -10.44
N GLU A 97 -18.21 -1.15 -11.44
CA GLU A 97 -18.62 -2.27 -12.26
C GLU A 97 -17.48 -2.65 -13.22
N VAL A 98 -17.18 -3.93 -13.28
CA VAL A 98 -16.07 -4.50 -14.07
C VAL A 98 -16.31 -4.25 -15.55
N ILE A 99 -15.47 -3.43 -16.19
CA ILE A 99 -15.48 -3.26 -17.66
C ILE A 99 -14.50 -4.27 -18.29
N GLU A 100 -14.91 -4.80 -19.45
CA GLU A 100 -14.27 -5.88 -20.19
C GLU A 100 -12.75 -5.74 -20.38
N LYS A 101 -12.08 -6.89 -20.33
CA LYS A 101 -10.64 -7.10 -20.44
C LYS A 101 -10.09 -6.53 -21.75
N THR A 102 -9.47 -5.35 -21.68
CA THR A 102 -8.57 -4.90 -22.74
C THR A 102 -7.22 -5.61 -22.58
N SER A 103 -6.77 -6.25 -23.67
CA SER A 103 -5.45 -6.88 -23.72
C SER A 103 -4.37 -5.81 -23.58
N ILE A 104 -3.48 -5.97 -22.59
CA ILE A 104 -2.26 -5.18 -22.50
C ILE A 104 -1.40 -5.53 -23.73
N PRO A 105 -0.74 -4.54 -24.37
CA PRO A 105 0.24 -4.83 -25.40
C PRO A 105 1.31 -5.75 -24.83
N ARG A 106 1.59 -6.84 -25.54
CA ARG A 106 2.76 -7.66 -25.24
C ARG A 106 3.98 -6.74 -25.23
N SER A 107 4.88 -6.93 -24.28
CA SER A 107 6.17 -6.26 -24.24
C SER A 107 6.86 -6.45 -25.60
N VAL A 108 6.90 -5.39 -26.40
CA VAL A 108 7.75 -5.30 -27.57
C VAL A 108 8.73 -4.18 -27.25
N SER A 109 10.02 -4.45 -27.37
CA SER A 109 11.04 -3.42 -27.51
C SER A 109 10.72 -2.66 -28.80
N LEU A 110 9.79 -1.70 -28.72
CA LEU A 110 9.42 -0.89 -29.86
C LEU A 110 10.46 0.20 -30.02
N ASP A 111 10.93 0.38 -31.26
CA ASP A 111 11.43 1.68 -31.68
C ASP A 111 10.36 2.73 -31.36
N MET A 112 10.80 3.85 -30.77
CA MET A 112 9.93 4.94 -30.27
C MET A 112 8.86 5.41 -31.26
N GLU A 113 9.05 5.20 -32.57
CA GLU A 113 8.15 5.66 -33.64
C GLU A 113 6.80 4.92 -33.69
N PHE A 114 6.74 3.63 -33.33
CA PHE A 114 5.46 2.89 -33.31
C PHE A 114 4.67 3.08 -32.02
N LEU A 115 5.30 3.68 -31.00
CA LEU A 115 4.72 3.90 -29.69
C LEU A 115 3.63 4.98 -29.75
N GLU A 116 3.77 6.03 -30.56
CA GLU A 116 2.72 7.06 -30.75
C GLU A 116 1.36 6.49 -31.20
N ALA A 117 1.36 5.45 -32.06
CA ALA A 117 0.13 4.83 -32.55
C ALA A 117 -0.55 3.92 -31.50
N PHE A 118 0.20 3.46 -30.50
CA PHE A 118 -0.30 2.57 -29.46
C PHE A 118 -0.98 3.35 -28.31
N TYR A 119 -0.61 4.62 -28.11
CA TYR A 119 -1.05 5.43 -26.97
C TYR A 119 -2.14 6.42 -27.38
N ARG A 120 -3.18 6.52 -26.55
CA ARG A 120 -4.30 7.44 -26.74
C ARG A 120 -3.85 8.87 -26.47
N GLN A 121 -3.94 9.72 -27.49
CA GLN A 121 -3.51 11.12 -27.43
C GLN A 121 -4.48 12.03 -26.64
N SER A 122 -5.71 11.61 -26.36
CA SER A 122 -6.67 12.42 -25.60
C SER A 122 -6.32 12.42 -24.10
N PRO A 123 -6.08 13.59 -23.47
CA PRO A 123 -5.72 13.65 -22.07
C PRO A 123 -6.91 13.36 -21.14
N LEU A 124 -6.65 12.68 -20.03
CA LEU A 124 -7.63 12.51 -18.95
C LEU A 124 -7.72 13.81 -18.14
N HIS A 125 -8.93 14.34 -18.00
CA HIS A 125 -9.16 15.65 -17.38
C HIS A 125 -9.73 15.55 -15.97
N THR A 126 -10.54 14.51 -15.70
CA THR A 126 -11.22 14.35 -14.41
C THR A 126 -10.54 13.29 -13.54
N ALA A 127 -10.68 13.46 -12.22
CA ALA A 127 -10.18 12.51 -11.24
C ALA A 127 -10.80 11.11 -11.41
N TYR A 128 -12.09 11.06 -11.75
CA TYR A 128 -12.83 9.81 -11.97
C TYR A 128 -12.36 9.08 -13.23
N GLU A 129 -12.16 9.79 -14.35
CA GLU A 129 -11.55 9.19 -15.55
C GLU A 129 -10.18 8.60 -15.27
N CYS A 130 -9.35 9.32 -14.50
CA CYS A 130 -8.04 8.84 -14.10
C CYS A 130 -8.14 7.59 -13.22
N PHE A 131 -9.08 7.57 -12.28
CA PHE A 131 -9.29 6.42 -11.40
C PHE A 131 -9.78 5.19 -12.17
N GLU A 132 -10.81 5.34 -13.01
CA GLU A 132 -11.32 4.28 -13.87
C GLU A 132 -10.22 3.73 -14.78
N GLU A 133 -9.43 4.60 -15.40
CA GLU A 133 -8.33 4.14 -16.25
C GLU A 133 -7.27 3.41 -15.43
N VAL A 134 -6.90 3.91 -14.26
CA VAL A 134 -5.76 3.38 -13.51
C VAL A 134 -6.11 2.12 -12.70
N MET A 135 -7.34 1.98 -12.21
CA MET A 135 -7.76 0.84 -11.38
C MET A 135 -8.02 -0.46 -12.14
N HIS A 136 -7.93 -0.46 -13.46
CA HIS A 136 -8.03 -1.66 -14.26
C HIS A 136 -6.65 -2.12 -14.74
N GLY A 137 -6.57 -3.33 -15.30
CA GLY A 137 -5.40 -3.76 -16.07
C GLY A 137 -4.08 -3.83 -15.28
N GLN A 138 -4.13 -3.93 -13.95
CA GLN A 138 -2.93 -3.96 -13.14
C GLN A 138 -2.16 -5.27 -13.36
N THR A 139 -0.83 -5.19 -13.32
CA THR A 139 0.05 -6.36 -13.27
C THR A 139 0.45 -6.61 -11.82
N LEU A 140 0.04 -7.75 -11.27
CA LEU A 140 0.46 -8.19 -9.95
C LEU A 140 1.97 -8.40 -9.94
N CYS A 141 2.69 -7.62 -9.14
CA CYS A 141 4.13 -7.77 -8.95
C CYS A 141 4.44 -8.75 -7.82
N GLY A 142 3.64 -8.71 -6.75
CA GLY A 142 3.85 -9.58 -5.60
C GLY A 142 3.13 -9.10 -4.35
N LEU A 143 3.36 -9.83 -3.26
CA LEU A 143 2.82 -9.52 -1.95
C LEU A 143 3.98 -9.27 -0.99
N LEU A 144 3.85 -8.23 -0.17
CA LEU A 144 4.80 -7.87 0.85
C LEU A 144 4.20 -8.14 2.23
N VAL A 145 4.88 -8.95 3.04
CA VAL A 145 4.50 -9.20 4.43
C VAL A 145 5.48 -8.47 5.34
N LEU A 146 4.94 -7.60 6.19
CA LEU A 146 5.66 -6.83 7.18
C LEU A 146 5.25 -7.32 8.57
N GLN A 147 6.24 -7.57 9.43
CA GLN A 147 6.00 -7.99 10.81
C GLN A 147 6.89 -7.19 11.75
N HIS A 148 6.38 -6.94 12.95
CA HIS A 148 7.19 -6.39 14.03
C HIS A 148 8.25 -7.41 14.45
N GLN A 149 9.47 -6.89 14.62
CA GLN A 149 10.61 -7.65 15.09
C GLN A 149 11.01 -7.14 16.47
N ALA A 150 11.11 -8.05 17.44
CA ALA A 150 11.59 -7.74 18.77
C ALA A 150 13.09 -7.41 18.70
N ARG A 151 13.51 -6.37 19.40
CA ARG A 151 14.93 -6.04 19.50
C ARG A 151 15.60 -7.03 20.46
N SER A 152 16.76 -7.56 20.08
CA SER A 152 17.45 -8.60 20.84
C SER A 152 17.90 -8.14 22.24
N ASP A 153 18.25 -6.86 22.39
CA ASP A 153 18.61 -6.28 23.69
C ASP A 153 17.44 -6.25 24.67
N VAL A 154 16.23 -5.98 24.18
CA VAL A 154 15.00 -6.03 24.98
C VAL A 154 14.67 -7.46 25.39
N VAL A 155 14.82 -8.43 24.48
CA VAL A 155 14.57 -9.85 24.79
C VAL A 155 15.52 -10.33 25.90
N GLN A 156 16.81 -10.00 25.82
CA GLN A 156 17.79 -10.33 26.85
C GLN A 156 17.46 -9.67 28.20
N LEU A 157 17.02 -8.42 28.17
CA LEU A 157 16.61 -7.70 29.38
C LEU A 157 15.40 -8.35 30.04
N VAL A 158 14.39 -8.76 29.25
CA VAL A 158 13.21 -9.46 29.75
C VAL A 158 13.62 -10.77 30.42
N GLU A 159 14.47 -11.57 29.78
CA GLU A 159 14.98 -12.83 30.35
C GLU A 159 15.74 -12.63 31.66
N GLN A 160 16.62 -11.63 31.74
CA GLN A 160 17.37 -11.31 32.96
C GLN A 160 16.47 -10.87 34.11
N LEU A 161 15.44 -10.06 33.82
CA LEU A 161 14.53 -9.56 34.85
C LEU A 161 13.50 -10.62 35.27
N ASP A 162 13.15 -11.55 34.39
CA ASP A 162 12.34 -12.73 34.73
C ASP A 162 13.05 -13.61 35.76
N HIS A 163 14.38 -13.79 35.63
CA HIS A 163 15.19 -14.48 36.65
C HIS A 163 15.19 -13.82 38.04
N VAL A 164 14.86 -12.52 38.11
CA VAL A 164 14.71 -11.77 39.37
C VAL A 164 13.24 -11.67 39.79
N CYS A 165 12.37 -12.49 39.19
CA CYS A 165 10.92 -12.56 39.45
C CYS A 165 10.15 -11.27 39.09
N ILE A 166 10.62 -10.50 38.09
CA ILE A 166 9.90 -9.33 37.58
C ILE A 166 9.12 -9.74 36.33
N ARG A 167 7.78 -9.67 36.42
CA ARG A 167 6.87 -10.02 35.33
C ARG A 167 6.49 -8.78 34.51
N PHE A 168 6.54 -8.91 33.19
CA PHE A 168 6.18 -7.84 32.27
C PHE A 168 4.74 -7.96 31.78
N ILE A 169 4.15 -6.80 31.47
CA ILE A 169 2.84 -6.68 30.81
C ILE A 169 3.06 -5.93 29.51
N TYR A 170 2.64 -6.52 28.39
CA TYR A 170 2.72 -5.90 27.08
C TYR A 170 1.39 -5.22 26.73
N PHE A 171 1.42 -3.89 26.65
CA PHE A 171 0.30 -3.09 26.16
C PHE A 171 0.40 -2.92 24.66
N SER A 172 -0.61 -3.39 23.94
CA SER A 172 -0.67 -3.33 22.49
C SER A 172 -1.93 -2.60 22.03
N LYS A 173 -1.81 -1.88 20.91
CA LYS A 173 -2.96 -1.33 20.18
C LYS A 173 -3.44 -2.24 19.04
N GLU A 174 -2.69 -3.32 18.78
CA GLU A 174 -3.03 -4.31 17.75
C GLU A 174 -4.04 -5.33 18.27
N ASN A 175 -4.60 -6.12 17.36
CA ASN A 175 -5.48 -7.24 17.71
C ASN A 175 -4.76 -8.32 18.54
N GLU A 176 -5.54 -9.25 19.10
CA GLU A 176 -5.03 -10.36 19.93
C GLU A 176 -3.92 -11.14 19.23
N LEU A 177 -4.14 -11.61 18.00
CA LEU A 177 -3.22 -12.51 17.31
C LEU A 177 -1.86 -11.85 17.04
N ARG A 178 -1.86 -10.60 16.55
CA ARG A 178 -0.61 -9.85 16.31
C ARG A 178 0.11 -9.52 17.61
N SER A 179 -0.64 -9.15 18.64
CA SER A 179 -0.10 -8.83 19.96
C SER A 179 0.54 -10.06 20.60
N ARG A 180 -0.12 -11.22 20.48
CA ARG A 180 0.37 -12.51 20.99
C ARG A 180 1.66 -12.93 20.30
N VAL A 181 1.68 -12.94 18.97
CA VAL A 181 2.88 -13.31 18.19
C VAL A 181 4.07 -12.41 18.54
N PHE A 182 3.83 -11.11 18.75
CA PHE A 182 4.91 -10.19 19.14
C PHE A 182 5.35 -10.36 20.60
N ALA A 183 4.42 -10.62 21.52
CA ALA A 183 4.74 -10.91 22.92
C ALA A 183 5.59 -12.19 23.07
N GLU A 184 5.30 -13.23 22.28
CA GLU A 184 6.14 -14.44 22.20
C GLU A 184 7.55 -14.11 21.74
N LYS A 185 7.70 -13.26 20.71
CA LYS A 185 9.01 -12.80 20.23
C LYS A 185 9.78 -11.98 21.28
N LEU A 186 9.08 -11.31 22.19
CA LEU A 186 9.69 -10.58 23.32
C LEU A 186 10.14 -11.49 24.47
N GLY A 187 9.77 -12.78 24.45
CA GLY A 187 10.03 -13.71 25.55
C GLY A 187 8.97 -13.69 26.65
N LEU A 188 7.79 -13.14 26.38
CA LEU A 188 6.69 -13.11 27.35
C LEU A 188 5.85 -14.39 27.27
N GLU A 189 5.35 -14.85 28.42
CA GLU A 189 4.37 -15.93 28.48
C GLU A 189 3.08 -15.53 27.77
N ALA A 190 2.80 -16.14 26.61
CA ALA A 190 1.66 -15.81 25.77
C ALA A 190 0.68 -17.00 25.65
N GLY A 191 0.38 -17.63 26.78
CA GLY A 191 -0.55 -18.76 26.87
C GLY A 191 -2.03 -18.36 26.70
N TRP A 192 -2.92 -19.36 26.84
CA TRP A 192 -4.37 -19.19 26.66
C TRP A 192 -5.03 -18.17 27.62
N ASN A 193 -4.45 -17.96 28.81
CA ASN A 193 -5.00 -17.05 29.85
C ASN A 193 -4.15 -15.78 30.02
N CYS A 194 -3.40 -15.38 28.99
CA CYS A 194 -2.42 -14.28 29.09
C CYS A 194 -2.83 -13.01 28.32
N HIS A 195 -4.07 -12.97 27.78
CA HIS A 195 -4.57 -11.83 27.01
C HIS A 195 -5.85 -11.26 27.63
N ILE A 196 -5.90 -9.93 27.74
CA ILE A 196 -7.07 -9.19 28.23
C ILE A 196 -7.36 -8.09 27.20
N SER A 197 -8.54 -8.13 26.59
CA SER A 197 -9.01 -7.03 25.75
C SER A 197 -9.49 -5.88 26.64
N LEU A 198 -9.04 -4.66 26.33
CA LEU A 198 -9.50 -3.43 26.99
C LEU A 198 -10.48 -2.64 26.10
N ALA A 199 -10.88 -3.19 24.95
CA ALA A 199 -11.86 -2.56 24.06
C ALA A 199 -13.24 -2.52 24.72
N THR A 200 -13.98 -1.43 24.52
CA THR A 200 -15.38 -1.34 24.95
C THR A 200 -16.27 -2.16 24.00
N GLU A 201 -17.41 -2.68 24.48
CA GLU A 201 -18.32 -3.50 23.66
C GLU A 201 -18.86 -2.77 22.42
N ASP A 202 -18.88 -1.43 22.44
CA ASP A 202 -19.27 -0.59 21.29
C ASP A 202 -18.26 -0.67 20.13
N GLU A 203 -16.96 -0.82 20.40
CA GLU A 203 -15.92 -0.96 19.37
C GLU A 203 -15.94 -2.34 18.67
N HIS A 204 -16.52 -3.35 19.32
CA HIS A 204 -16.75 -4.66 18.70
C HIS A 204 -17.91 -4.62 17.69
N SER A 205 -18.83 -3.68 17.86
CA SER A 205 -20.00 -3.49 16.98
C SER A 205 -19.64 -2.72 15.71
N GLU A 206 -18.68 -1.79 15.77
CA GLU A 206 -18.23 -1.04 14.58
C GLU A 206 -17.55 -1.93 13.51
N VAL A 207 -17.08 -3.13 13.87
CA VAL A 207 -16.54 -4.10 12.89
C VAL A 207 -17.64 -4.88 12.17
N LEU A 208 -18.87 -4.90 12.71
CA LEU A 208 -20.03 -5.63 12.17
C LEU A 208 -21.16 -4.73 11.66
N ASP A 209 -21.24 -3.45 12.07
CA ASP A 209 -22.36 -2.54 11.80
C ASP A 209 -22.03 -1.34 10.88
N ILE A 210 -21.02 -1.45 10.01
CA ILE A 210 -20.76 -0.45 8.93
C ILE A 210 -21.92 -0.39 7.90
N ASP A 211 -22.90 -1.28 7.97
CA ASP A 211 -24.05 -1.28 7.07
C ASP A 211 -25.24 -0.41 7.53
N LYS A 212 -25.23 0.20 8.74
CA LYS A 212 -26.45 0.86 9.28
C LYS A 212 -26.40 2.34 9.62
N TYR A 213 -25.24 2.98 9.73
CA TYR A 213 -25.17 4.41 10.07
C TYR A 213 -24.70 5.28 8.89
N SER A 214 -25.51 5.30 7.83
CA SER A 214 -25.42 6.35 6.81
C SER A 214 -26.14 7.61 7.30
N TYR A 215 -25.39 8.60 7.80
CA TYR A 215 -25.88 9.97 7.85
C TYR A 215 -25.25 10.81 6.74
N ARG A 216 -26.15 11.25 5.86
CA ARG A 216 -25.98 12.16 4.74
C ARG A 216 -25.01 13.31 5.03
N ARG A 217 -23.92 13.37 4.28
CA ARG A 217 -23.33 14.63 3.81
C ARG A 217 -22.91 14.44 2.35
N PRO A 218 -23.15 15.41 1.45
CA PRO A 218 -22.65 15.32 0.09
C PRO A 218 -21.12 15.24 0.14
N ALA A 219 -20.53 14.21 -0.47
CA ALA A 219 -19.09 14.07 -0.59
C ALA A 219 -18.56 15.16 -1.53
N GLU A 220 -18.07 16.24 -0.95
CA GLU A 220 -17.34 17.28 -1.68
C GLU A 220 -15.92 16.74 -1.92
N LEU A 221 -15.55 16.57 -3.19
CA LEU A 221 -14.22 16.12 -3.61
C LEU A 221 -13.16 17.13 -3.14
N ALA A 222 -12.44 16.79 -2.08
CA ALA A 222 -11.39 17.65 -1.56
C ALA A 222 -10.09 17.43 -2.36
N LEU A 223 -9.83 18.32 -3.31
CA LEU A 223 -8.53 18.42 -4.00
C LEU A 223 -7.52 19.04 -3.05
N HIS A 224 -6.70 18.20 -2.42
CA HIS A 224 -5.62 18.67 -1.55
C HIS A 224 -4.34 18.93 -2.37
N ARG A 225 -3.71 20.10 -2.13
CA ARG A 225 -2.36 20.38 -2.66
C ARG A 225 -1.36 19.41 -2.01
N SER A 226 -0.44 18.89 -2.81
CA SER A 226 0.68 18.08 -2.31
C SER A 226 1.41 18.83 -1.20
N SER A 227 1.34 18.31 0.02
CA SER A 227 2.19 18.74 1.12
C SER A 227 3.56 18.10 0.91
N THR A 228 4.55 18.90 0.47
CA THR A 228 5.94 18.48 0.58
C THR A 228 6.26 18.32 2.06
N TRP A 229 6.65 17.11 2.45
CA TRP A 229 7.02 16.73 3.82
C TRP A 229 8.37 17.35 4.24
N SER A 230 8.49 18.68 4.15
CA SER A 230 9.71 19.43 4.49
C SER A 230 9.54 20.36 5.70
N GLY A 231 8.33 20.45 6.28
CA GLY A 231 8.01 21.46 7.31
C GLY A 231 8.01 20.98 8.76
N HIS A 232 8.21 19.69 9.07
CA HIS A 232 7.94 19.15 10.43
C HIS A 232 9.10 18.39 11.09
N PHE A 233 10.33 18.54 10.59
CA PHE A 233 11.53 18.12 11.31
C PHE A 233 12.51 19.29 11.39
N PRO A 234 12.79 19.87 12.58
CA PRO A 234 13.94 20.73 12.75
C PRO A 234 15.18 19.83 12.74
N LEU A 235 15.67 19.48 11.55
CA LEU A 235 17.03 18.97 11.39
C LEU A 235 17.96 20.15 11.67
N GLN A 236 18.51 20.15 12.88
CA GLN A 236 19.56 21.05 13.32
C GLN A 236 20.73 20.95 12.33
N GLN A 237 20.81 21.92 11.42
CA GLN A 237 21.79 21.98 10.34
C GLN A 237 23.15 22.33 10.96
N ARG A 238 23.89 21.32 11.42
CA ARG A 238 25.29 21.50 11.82
C ARG A 238 26.09 21.71 10.53
N ARG A 239 26.40 22.97 10.23
CA ARG A 239 27.29 23.36 9.13
C ARG A 239 28.65 22.67 9.31
N SER A 240 28.97 21.71 8.46
CA SER A 240 30.34 21.32 8.17
C SER A 240 30.89 22.28 7.10
N SER A 241 31.79 23.17 7.53
CA SER A 241 32.55 24.05 6.64
C SER A 241 33.62 23.24 5.90
N ILE A 242 33.43 23.01 4.60
CA ILE A 242 34.48 22.54 3.70
C ILE A 242 35.28 23.76 3.26
N PHE A 243 36.55 23.83 3.70
CA PHE A 243 37.52 24.81 3.24
C PHE A 243 37.97 24.47 1.82
N SER A 244 37.90 25.45 0.91
CA SER A 244 38.55 25.41 -0.40
C SER A 244 40.02 25.78 -0.22
N VAL A 245 40.93 24.86 -0.57
CA VAL A 245 42.36 25.15 -0.69
C VAL A 245 42.64 25.51 -2.14
N GLY A 246 42.97 26.77 -2.37
CA GLY A 246 43.43 27.26 -3.67
C GLY A 246 44.78 26.64 -4.04
N SER A 247 44.89 26.23 -5.30
CA SER A 247 46.15 25.78 -5.89
C SER A 247 46.96 27.00 -6.33
N ILE A 248 48.12 27.19 -5.69
CA ILE A 248 49.22 28.01 -6.20
C ILE A 248 50.06 27.07 -7.04
N PHE A 249 50.13 27.32 -8.35
CA PHE A 249 51.32 27.41 -9.22
C PHE A 249 50.86 27.54 -10.67
#